data_AF-A0A353VQB3-F1
#
_entry.id   AF-A0A353VQB3-F1
#
_cell.length_a   1.000
_cell.length_b   1.000
_cell.length_c   1.000
_cell.angle_alpha   90.00
_cell.angle_beta   90.00
_cell.angle_gamma   90.00
#
_symmetry.space_group_name_H-M   'P 1'
#
loop_
_entity.id
_entity.type
_entity.pdbx_description
1 polymer ?
#
loop_
_entity_poly.entity_id
_entity_poly.type
_entity_poly.pdbx_seq_one_letter_code
_entity_poly.pdbx_strand_id
1 'polypeptide(L)'
;MRATLKLITILAIIASSLSCRMLDEYSSYAKRATTLQDKPFDNVLVQRSGNLLHAKLPGIMHQPHCTRASKDMPDLVSLESLLDRSKTETMVFKNYHIVQIPFYDLDYGQTAVLSNSRHGNPDDVSMVRKFLVETVDTVNNVKNVFVSTLVPTPENCERYGPDSYSYINKETFEGIIIFSDLDGKLRGINSYGMRPIRVARIIQPKDSLLYRQIRYLSIYSTLKSRSGNRAEELEESVCIGERRKNGDDDEDSNCDMEDENFDNVPDPSGEGGCGGSSGNNEVNGGPIDPAIITEEVDTSNELEPSYIQADSLGRKNDDIIWYMVSLTSIGPGKVYGSGRYSNREQRSILCEACPEAQAFFDRWTGDFHGQGFLVRLVVRSDITSTAYFAPEIGDPDNPFDPVNRPCHNSITGVGNPLNHMSIASPGYSGLRGGTFGHVRSGGARFHSGLDLYAEEGTPVYAMIDGEISKNNYVTTQPNKFETEGIDDKGYPANYSGDTNDAGNRITIKGQYNGNDVMIGYWHLQAGTPLAVNPRTGQVYKPGDKIYRGELLGYTGRTGNAYNVTNKHLHLIYKVKGTNGRYAYANPEEIINGSVNWNDGDPSTKRILGGSIIEIECDTEEKRNIL
;
A
#
# COMPACT_ATOMS: atom_id res chain seq x y z
N MET A 1 35.82 -68.37 3.51
CA MET A 1 35.89 -67.09 4.25
C MET A 1 36.49 -65.93 3.44
N ARG A 2 37.78 -65.91 3.03
CA ARG A 2 38.32 -64.74 2.28
C ARG A 2 37.63 -64.42 0.93
N ALA A 3 37.04 -65.41 0.26
CA ALA A 3 36.27 -65.19 -0.98
C ALA A 3 34.88 -64.56 -0.72
N THR A 4 34.15 -65.03 0.29
CA THR A 4 32.78 -64.56 0.59
C THR A 4 32.74 -63.11 1.04
N LEU A 5 33.76 -62.64 1.79
CA LEU A 5 33.82 -61.25 2.22
C LEU A 5 34.05 -60.27 1.06
N LYS A 6 34.78 -60.68 0.01
CA LYS A 6 34.92 -59.89 -1.24
C LYS A 6 33.62 -59.81 -2.04
N LEU A 7 32.82 -60.88 -2.04
CA LEU A 7 31.55 -60.89 -2.77
C LEU A 7 30.54 -59.90 -2.17
N ILE A 8 30.50 -59.80 -0.83
CA ILE A 8 29.62 -58.86 -0.11
C ILE A 8 30.02 -57.40 -0.38
N THR A 9 31.32 -57.06 -0.38
CA THR A 9 31.76 -55.69 -0.71
C THR A 9 31.53 -55.33 -2.18
N ILE A 10 31.69 -56.28 -3.11
CA ILE A 10 31.33 -56.08 -4.52
C ILE A 10 29.82 -55.85 -4.67
N LEU A 11 28.98 -56.64 -4.00
CA LEU A 11 27.52 -56.46 -4.01
C LEU A 11 27.09 -55.10 -3.43
N ALA A 12 27.73 -54.61 -2.37
CA ALA A 12 27.46 -53.28 -1.83
C ALA A 12 27.80 -52.15 -2.83
N ILE A 13 28.93 -52.27 -3.55
CA ILE A 13 29.35 -51.30 -4.57
C ILE A 13 28.42 -51.36 -5.81
N ILE A 14 27.93 -52.55 -6.18
CA ILE A 14 26.94 -52.72 -7.24
C ILE A 14 25.59 -52.10 -6.81
N ALA A 15 25.15 -52.32 -5.56
CA ALA A 15 23.94 -51.69 -5.04
C ALA A 15 24.03 -50.15 -5.03
N SER A 16 25.14 -49.57 -4.55
CA SER A 16 25.33 -48.12 -4.54
C SER A 16 25.40 -47.51 -5.94
N SER A 17 25.99 -48.23 -6.91
CA SER A 17 26.05 -47.76 -8.30
C SER A 17 24.73 -47.94 -9.07
N LEU A 18 23.89 -48.91 -8.70
CA LEU A 18 22.49 -48.97 -9.16
C LEU A 18 21.65 -47.84 -8.58
N SER A 19 21.79 -47.49 -7.29
CA SER A 19 21.06 -46.33 -6.73
C SER A 19 21.48 -45.00 -7.37
N CYS A 20 22.77 -44.81 -7.68
CA CYS A 20 23.19 -43.65 -8.48
C CYS A 20 22.59 -43.68 -9.88
N ARG A 21 22.59 -44.83 -10.58
CA ARG A 21 22.00 -44.92 -11.93
C ARG A 21 20.49 -44.69 -11.96
N MET A 22 19.75 -45.13 -10.95
CA MET A 22 18.32 -44.82 -10.83
C MET A 22 18.08 -43.32 -10.66
N LEU A 23 18.91 -42.63 -9.86
CA LEU A 23 18.86 -41.17 -9.70
C LEU A 23 19.29 -40.43 -10.98
N ASP A 24 20.34 -40.90 -11.67
CA ASP A 24 20.78 -40.34 -12.95
C ASP A 24 19.75 -40.57 -14.06
N GLU A 25 19.06 -41.73 -14.12
CA GLU A 25 18.00 -41.96 -15.10
C GLU A 25 16.75 -41.12 -14.79
N TYR A 26 16.36 -40.94 -13.53
CA TYR A 26 15.27 -40.04 -13.15
C TYR A 26 15.64 -38.56 -13.44
N SER A 27 16.89 -38.18 -13.17
CA SER A 27 17.46 -36.88 -13.59
C SER A 27 17.50 -36.74 -15.10
N SER A 28 17.77 -37.81 -15.86
CA SER A 28 17.77 -37.82 -17.32
C SER A 28 16.36 -37.72 -17.90
N TYR A 29 15.35 -38.29 -17.23
CA TYR A 29 13.94 -38.17 -17.63
C TYR A 29 13.40 -36.77 -17.33
N ALA A 30 13.73 -36.20 -16.17
CA ALA A 30 13.46 -34.79 -15.88
C ALA A 30 14.16 -33.86 -16.90
N LYS A 31 15.42 -34.12 -17.23
CA LYS A 31 16.20 -33.32 -18.21
C LYS A 31 15.75 -33.51 -19.66
N ARG A 32 15.21 -34.68 -20.02
CA ARG A 32 14.58 -34.94 -21.33
C ARG A 32 13.18 -34.35 -21.44
N ALA A 33 12.43 -34.28 -20.34
CA ALA A 33 11.21 -33.49 -20.29
C ALA A 33 11.52 -32.00 -20.55
N THR A 34 12.63 -31.47 -20.01
CA THR A 34 13.14 -30.13 -20.35
C THR A 34 13.93 -30.06 -21.67
N THR A 35 13.64 -30.91 -22.68
CA THR A 35 14.17 -30.74 -24.04
C THR A 35 13.13 -30.76 -25.18
N LEU A 36 11.84 -30.69 -24.83
CA LEU A 36 11.01 -29.68 -25.48
C LEU A 36 10.98 -28.50 -24.51
N GLN A 37 11.84 -27.52 -24.76
CA GLN A 37 11.72 -26.23 -24.09
C GLN A 37 10.50 -25.55 -24.72
N ASP A 38 9.35 -25.62 -24.04
CA ASP A 38 8.16 -24.86 -24.42
C ASP A 38 8.50 -23.38 -24.36
N LYS A 39 8.90 -22.86 -25.52
CA LYS A 39 9.15 -21.45 -25.78
C LYS A 39 7.81 -20.76 -25.93
N PRO A 40 7.24 -20.13 -24.88
CA PRO A 40 5.83 -19.76 -24.88
C PRO A 40 5.54 -18.64 -25.89
N PHE A 41 6.58 -17.93 -26.31
CA PHE A 41 6.51 -16.73 -27.13
C PHE A 41 7.15 -16.89 -28.52
N ASP A 42 7.51 -18.10 -28.96
CA ASP A 42 8.12 -18.32 -30.29
C ASP A 42 7.14 -18.02 -31.43
N ASN A 43 5.83 -18.12 -31.17
CA ASN A 43 4.74 -17.78 -32.10
C ASN A 43 4.37 -16.27 -32.09
N VAL A 44 4.90 -15.47 -31.16
CA VAL A 44 4.64 -14.02 -31.07
C VAL A 44 5.68 -13.29 -31.91
N LEU A 45 5.28 -12.64 -33.01
CA LEU A 45 6.21 -12.04 -33.96
C LEU A 45 6.35 -10.52 -33.74
N VAL A 46 7.56 -10.08 -33.40
CA VAL A 46 7.93 -8.71 -33.05
C VAL A 46 8.73 -8.03 -34.16
N GLN A 47 8.60 -6.71 -34.31
CA GLN A 47 9.57 -5.93 -35.08
C GLN A 47 10.91 -5.92 -34.34
N ARG A 48 12.01 -6.29 -35.01
CA ARG A 48 13.36 -6.27 -34.44
C ARG A 48 13.84 -4.83 -34.21
N SER A 49 13.49 -3.91 -35.11
CA SER A 49 13.55 -2.46 -34.89
C SER A 49 12.17 -1.91 -34.50
N GLY A 50 12.01 -1.51 -33.23
CA GLY A 50 10.72 -1.04 -32.69
C GLY A 50 10.89 -0.12 -31.48
N ASN A 51 10.08 0.95 -31.43
CA ASN A 51 10.29 2.14 -30.59
C ASN A 51 10.49 1.85 -29.09
N LEU A 52 11.03 2.86 -28.41
CA LEU A 52 11.06 2.96 -26.95
C LEU A 52 9.68 2.77 -26.32
N LEU A 53 8.67 3.37 -26.96
CA LEU A 53 7.31 3.51 -26.49
C LEU A 53 6.44 2.39 -27.03
N HIS A 54 6.38 1.31 -26.24
CA HIS A 54 5.53 0.13 -26.41
C HIS A 54 5.95 -0.77 -27.59
N ALA A 55 5.88 -2.10 -27.39
CA ALA A 55 6.44 -3.07 -28.32
C ALA A 55 5.59 -3.19 -29.60
N LYS A 56 5.95 -2.47 -30.67
CA LYS A 56 5.15 -2.40 -31.89
C LYS A 56 5.11 -3.75 -32.64
N LEU A 57 4.07 -4.54 -32.41
CA LEU A 57 3.72 -5.68 -33.26
C LEU A 57 2.90 -5.20 -34.48
N PRO A 58 3.03 -5.81 -35.66
CA PRO A 58 2.11 -5.58 -36.78
C PRO A 58 0.77 -6.31 -36.53
N GLY A 59 -0.07 -5.76 -35.65
CA GLY A 59 -1.28 -6.44 -35.14
C GLY A 59 -2.63 -5.95 -35.68
N ILE A 60 -2.91 -4.64 -35.64
CA ILE A 60 -4.26 -4.11 -35.94
C ILE A 60 -4.22 -2.92 -36.93
N MET A 61 -4.07 -3.24 -38.21
CA MET A 61 -5.03 -2.82 -39.25
C MET A 61 -4.87 -3.75 -40.47
N HIS A 62 -5.92 -4.52 -40.76
CA HIS A 62 -6.01 -5.57 -41.79
C HIS A 62 -5.12 -6.80 -41.58
N GLN A 63 -5.64 -7.97 -41.93
CA GLN A 63 -4.91 -9.25 -41.90
C GLN A 63 -3.87 -9.29 -43.03
N PRO A 64 -2.58 -9.54 -42.75
CA PRO A 64 -1.63 -10.00 -43.74
C PRO A 64 -1.74 -11.53 -43.83
N HIS A 65 -2.43 -12.06 -44.84
CA HIS A 65 -2.35 -13.49 -45.15
C HIS A 65 -0.91 -13.87 -45.49
N CYS A 66 -0.39 -14.96 -44.92
CA CYS A 66 0.91 -15.50 -45.31
C CYS A 66 0.87 -16.10 -46.72
N THR A 67 1.10 -15.28 -47.75
CA THR A 67 1.42 -15.73 -49.11
C THR A 67 2.92 -15.60 -49.38
N ARG A 68 3.47 -16.55 -50.14
CA ARG A 68 4.91 -16.66 -50.39
C ARG A 68 5.47 -15.42 -51.10
N ALA A 69 6.58 -14.91 -50.56
CA ALA A 69 7.57 -14.06 -51.23
C ALA A 69 7.09 -12.70 -51.80
N SER A 70 7.20 -11.66 -50.97
CA SER A 70 7.60 -10.31 -51.42
C SER A 70 8.94 -9.95 -50.76
N LYS A 71 9.63 -8.88 -51.22
CA LYS A 71 11.00 -8.55 -50.77
C LYS A 71 11.07 -7.38 -49.78
N ASP A 72 9.92 -6.85 -49.37
CA ASP A 72 9.80 -5.46 -48.92
C ASP A 72 9.24 -5.32 -47.47
N MET A 73 9.28 -6.40 -46.68
CA MET A 73 8.95 -6.41 -45.24
C MET A 73 10.00 -7.26 -44.47
N PRO A 74 11.15 -6.69 -44.05
CA PRO A 74 12.36 -7.48 -43.80
C PRO A 74 12.72 -7.77 -42.33
N ASP A 75 11.93 -7.34 -41.33
CA ASP A 75 12.43 -7.18 -39.95
C ASP A 75 11.49 -7.70 -38.83
N LEU A 76 10.85 -8.86 -39.05
CA LEU A 76 10.08 -9.57 -38.02
C LEU A 76 10.83 -10.81 -37.48
N VAL A 77 10.85 -10.97 -36.16
CA VAL A 77 11.49 -12.10 -35.42
C VAL A 77 10.57 -12.60 -34.32
N SER A 78 10.84 -13.75 -33.66
CA SER A 78 10.02 -14.17 -32.52
C SER A 78 10.37 -13.38 -31.26
N LEU A 79 9.38 -13.07 -30.41
CA LEU A 79 9.58 -12.43 -29.11
C LEU A 79 10.57 -13.24 -28.27
N GLU A 80 10.39 -14.56 -28.24
CA GLU A 80 11.30 -15.50 -27.58
C GLU A 80 12.76 -15.33 -28.02
N SER A 81 13.03 -15.08 -29.31
CA SER A 81 14.39 -14.89 -29.82
C SER A 81 15.08 -13.62 -29.32
N LEU A 82 14.33 -12.69 -28.72
CA LEU A 82 14.87 -11.47 -28.11
C LEU A 82 15.10 -11.59 -26.58
N LEU A 83 14.73 -12.70 -25.94
CA LEU A 83 14.78 -12.86 -24.48
C LEU A 83 16.11 -13.49 -24.01
N ASP A 84 16.85 -12.78 -23.16
CA ASP A 84 18.03 -13.31 -22.48
C ASP A 84 17.62 -14.13 -21.26
N ARG A 85 17.12 -15.35 -21.51
CA ARG A 85 16.75 -16.31 -20.47
C ARG A 85 17.92 -16.69 -19.54
N SER A 86 19.18 -16.42 -19.90
CA SER A 86 20.33 -16.68 -19.02
C SER A 86 20.36 -15.74 -17.81
N LYS A 87 19.69 -14.58 -17.90
CA LYS A 87 19.53 -13.58 -16.84
C LYS A 87 18.09 -13.51 -16.31
N THR A 88 17.36 -14.63 -16.32
CA THR A 88 16.03 -14.71 -15.71
C THR A 88 16.15 -14.52 -14.20
N GLU A 89 15.51 -13.48 -13.65
CA GLU A 89 15.33 -13.32 -12.20
C GLU A 89 13.91 -13.76 -11.82
N THR A 90 13.72 -14.20 -10.58
CA THR A 90 12.41 -14.59 -10.06
C THR A 90 12.31 -14.21 -8.59
N MET A 91 11.17 -13.62 -8.21
CA MET A 91 10.81 -13.34 -6.83
C MET A 91 9.44 -13.94 -6.51
N VAL A 92 9.19 -14.21 -5.23
CA VAL A 92 7.85 -14.41 -4.71
C VAL A 92 7.51 -13.19 -3.86
N PHE A 93 6.42 -12.50 -4.17
CA PHE A 93 5.97 -11.30 -3.46
C PHE A 93 4.49 -11.41 -3.14
N LYS A 94 4.16 -11.55 -1.85
CA LYS A 94 2.83 -12.00 -1.39
C LYS A 94 2.45 -13.29 -2.14
N ASN A 95 1.27 -13.30 -2.77
CA ASN A 95 0.76 -14.43 -3.56
C ASN A 95 1.26 -14.41 -5.02
N TYR A 96 2.15 -13.50 -5.42
CA TYR A 96 2.63 -13.44 -6.80
C TYR A 96 4.00 -14.07 -6.95
N HIS A 97 4.08 -15.14 -7.76
CA HIS A 97 5.34 -15.53 -8.38
C HIS A 97 5.58 -14.60 -9.57
N ILE A 98 6.64 -13.80 -9.50
CA ILE A 98 7.02 -12.81 -10.50
C ILE A 98 8.33 -13.26 -11.13
N VAL A 99 8.28 -13.59 -12.43
CA VAL A 99 9.45 -13.89 -13.25
C VAL A 99 9.71 -12.68 -14.15
N GLN A 100 10.94 -12.18 -14.17
CA GLN A 100 11.38 -11.24 -15.20
C GLN A 100 12.40 -11.91 -16.12
N ILE A 101 12.36 -11.55 -17.39
CA ILE A 101 13.35 -11.95 -18.38
C ILE A 101 13.79 -10.68 -19.12
N PRO A 102 15.05 -10.25 -19.02
CA PRO A 102 15.54 -9.11 -19.78
C PRO A 102 15.59 -9.45 -21.27
N PHE A 103 15.42 -8.44 -22.10
CA PHE A 103 15.70 -8.55 -23.53
C PHE A 103 17.22 -8.50 -23.77
N TYR A 104 17.71 -9.16 -24.83
CA TYR A 104 19.08 -8.98 -25.30
C TYR A 104 19.33 -7.52 -25.72
N ASP A 105 20.54 -7.04 -25.45
CA ASP A 105 21.02 -5.77 -26.01
C ASP A 105 21.18 -5.91 -27.53
N LEU A 106 20.18 -5.42 -28.25
CA LEU A 106 20.19 -5.29 -29.71
C LEU A 106 21.33 -4.38 -30.16
N ASP A 107 21.87 -4.60 -31.37
CA ASP A 107 23.11 -4.02 -31.93
C ASP A 107 23.23 -2.47 -31.97
N TYR A 108 22.18 -1.76 -31.53
CA TYR A 108 21.92 -0.32 -31.59
C TYR A 108 21.27 0.19 -30.29
N GLY A 109 21.76 -0.29 -29.13
CA GLY A 109 21.17 -0.08 -27.78
C GLY A 109 20.43 1.24 -27.57
N GLN A 110 19.12 1.16 -27.32
CA GLN A 110 18.21 2.30 -27.34
C GLN A 110 18.54 3.32 -26.23
N THR A 111 18.60 4.60 -26.60
CA THR A 111 18.91 5.72 -25.69
C THR A 111 17.79 6.76 -25.67
N ALA A 112 17.62 7.41 -24.52
CA ALA A 112 16.61 8.45 -24.33
C ALA A 112 16.99 9.46 -23.24
N VAL A 113 16.45 10.67 -23.36
CA VAL A 113 16.57 11.74 -22.36
C VAL A 113 15.18 12.01 -21.78
N LEU A 114 15.04 11.88 -20.45
CA LEU A 114 13.85 12.32 -19.71
C LEU A 114 14.14 13.70 -19.10
N SER A 115 13.46 14.74 -19.57
CA SER A 115 13.75 16.12 -19.14
C SER A 115 12.51 17.01 -19.01
N ASN A 116 12.73 18.24 -18.53
CA ASN A 116 11.70 19.28 -18.40
C ASN A 116 11.53 20.12 -19.69
N SER A 117 12.49 20.06 -20.61
CA SER A 117 12.51 20.80 -21.87
C SER A 117 12.05 19.92 -23.04
N ARG A 118 11.36 20.50 -24.03
CA ARG A 118 10.93 19.78 -25.23
C ARG A 118 12.09 19.19 -26.04
N HIS A 119 13.27 19.77 -25.87
CA HIS A 119 14.53 19.31 -26.45
C HIS A 119 15.42 18.89 -25.27
N GLY A 120 15.70 17.59 -25.17
CA GLY A 120 16.74 17.10 -24.28
C GLY A 120 18.13 17.49 -24.79
N ASN A 121 19.11 17.48 -23.89
CA ASN A 121 20.52 17.59 -24.27
C ASN A 121 21.01 16.23 -24.78
N PRO A 122 21.52 16.09 -26.03
CA PRO A 122 22.01 14.81 -26.55
C PRO A 122 23.24 14.26 -25.82
N ASP A 123 23.95 15.08 -25.04
CA ASP A 123 25.05 14.59 -24.19
C ASP A 123 24.53 13.97 -22.87
N ASP A 124 23.30 14.25 -22.43
CA ASP A 124 22.70 13.74 -21.19
C ASP A 124 21.81 12.49 -21.44
N VAL A 125 22.25 11.54 -22.26
CA VAL A 125 21.46 10.36 -22.66
C VAL A 125 21.53 9.21 -21.66
N SER A 126 20.37 8.67 -21.27
CA SER A 126 20.23 7.44 -20.49
C SER A 126 20.03 6.22 -21.39
N MET A 127 20.56 5.07 -20.98
CA MET A 127 20.32 3.79 -21.66
C MET A 127 19.03 3.13 -21.16
N VAL A 128 18.32 2.47 -22.06
CA VAL A 128 16.97 1.92 -21.83
C VAL A 128 17.03 0.42 -21.56
N ARG A 129 16.27 -0.07 -20.57
CA ARG A 129 16.11 -1.50 -20.30
C ARG A 129 14.69 -1.98 -20.61
N LYS A 130 14.55 -3.16 -21.20
CA LYS A 130 13.25 -3.81 -21.50
C LYS A 130 13.23 -5.19 -20.86
N PHE A 131 12.14 -5.52 -20.19
CA PHE A 131 11.91 -6.82 -19.54
C PHE A 131 10.55 -7.37 -19.95
N LEU A 132 10.49 -8.67 -20.23
CA LEU A 132 9.25 -9.42 -20.20
C LEU A 132 8.99 -9.80 -18.75
N VAL A 133 7.77 -9.55 -18.26
CA VAL A 133 7.37 -9.86 -16.89
C VAL A 133 6.18 -10.81 -16.94
N GLU A 134 6.33 -11.97 -16.29
CA GLU A 134 5.27 -12.95 -16.09
C GLU A 134 4.90 -12.92 -14.60
N THR A 135 3.64 -12.68 -14.26
CA THR A 135 3.14 -12.71 -12.88
C THR A 135 2.06 -13.78 -12.73
N VAL A 136 2.19 -14.63 -11.72
CA VAL A 136 1.24 -15.72 -11.42
C VAL A 136 0.74 -15.57 -10.00
N ASP A 137 -0.56 -15.32 -9.85
CA ASP A 137 -1.28 -15.36 -8.57
C ASP A 137 -1.41 -16.82 -8.10
N THR A 138 -0.81 -17.18 -6.96
CA THR A 138 -0.82 -18.55 -6.42
C THR A 138 -2.13 -18.93 -5.72
N VAL A 139 -3.01 -17.98 -5.43
CA VAL A 139 -4.32 -18.23 -4.82
C VAL A 139 -5.38 -18.40 -5.89
N ASN A 140 -5.38 -17.55 -6.92
CA ASN A 140 -6.36 -17.57 -8.01
C ASN A 140 -5.89 -18.33 -9.26
N ASN A 141 -4.60 -18.73 -9.31
CA ASN A 141 -3.92 -19.32 -10.48
C ASN A 141 -4.00 -18.47 -11.77
N VAL A 142 -4.16 -17.15 -11.62
CA VAL A 142 -4.25 -16.20 -12.72
C VAL A 142 -2.85 -15.78 -13.16
N LYS A 143 -2.53 -16.02 -14.44
CA LYS A 143 -1.26 -15.62 -15.07
C LYS A 143 -1.45 -14.38 -15.95
N ASN A 144 -0.71 -13.32 -15.65
CA ASN A 144 -0.58 -12.14 -16.50
C ASN A 144 0.83 -12.08 -17.11
N VAL A 145 0.94 -11.55 -18.33
CA VAL A 145 2.23 -11.33 -19.00
C VAL A 145 2.22 -9.96 -19.67
N PHE A 146 3.27 -9.17 -19.44
CA PHE A 146 3.40 -7.81 -19.99
C PHE A 146 4.87 -7.44 -20.23
N VAL A 147 5.09 -6.41 -21.05
CA VAL A 147 6.42 -5.82 -21.29
C VAL A 147 6.57 -4.57 -20.42
N SER A 148 7.71 -4.46 -19.75
CA SER A 148 8.10 -3.32 -18.92
C SER A 148 9.36 -2.66 -19.50
N THR A 149 9.22 -1.44 -20.02
CA THR A 149 10.36 -0.60 -20.46
C THR A 149 10.73 0.37 -19.34
N LEU A 150 11.96 0.29 -18.85
CA LEU A 150 12.56 1.19 -17.87
C LEU A 150 13.41 2.24 -18.60
N VAL A 151 13.15 3.53 -18.33
CA VAL A 151 13.98 4.66 -18.75
C VAL A 151 14.47 5.39 -17.50
N PRO A 152 15.74 5.21 -17.08
CA PRO A 152 16.31 5.94 -15.97
C PRO A 152 16.44 7.45 -16.24
N THR A 153 16.65 8.25 -15.19
CA THR A 153 17.25 9.59 -15.33
C THR A 153 18.74 9.49 -15.67
N PRO A 154 19.31 10.46 -16.41
CA PRO A 154 20.73 10.45 -16.76
C PRO A 154 21.63 10.41 -15.51
N GLU A 155 21.34 11.25 -14.52
CA GLU A 155 22.12 11.35 -13.26
C GLU A 155 22.28 10.01 -12.52
N ASN A 156 21.23 9.18 -12.46
CA ASN A 156 21.34 7.86 -11.84
C ASN A 156 21.94 6.83 -12.81
N CYS A 157 21.67 6.92 -14.12
CA CYS A 157 22.35 6.09 -15.12
C CYS A 157 23.88 6.23 -15.05
N GLU A 158 24.40 7.45 -14.83
CA GLU A 158 25.81 7.70 -14.53
C GLU A 158 26.25 7.11 -13.17
N ARG A 159 25.46 7.33 -12.11
CA ARG A 159 25.81 6.96 -10.73
C ARG A 159 25.90 5.46 -10.49
N TYR A 160 24.97 4.68 -11.05
CA TYR A 160 24.84 3.24 -10.77
C TYR A 160 25.16 2.35 -11.99
N GLY A 161 25.21 2.92 -13.20
CA GLY A 161 25.42 2.18 -14.45
C GLY A 161 24.14 1.49 -14.97
N PRO A 162 24.06 1.20 -16.28
CA PRO A 162 22.83 0.75 -16.94
C PRO A 162 22.42 -0.71 -16.66
N ASP A 163 23.30 -1.48 -16.01
CA ASP A 163 23.04 -2.87 -15.57
C ASP A 163 22.55 -2.97 -14.12
N SER A 164 22.47 -1.85 -13.40
CA SER A 164 22.02 -1.81 -11.99
C SER A 164 20.50 -1.87 -11.80
N TYR A 165 19.74 -1.87 -12.90
CA TYR A 165 18.28 -1.75 -12.89
C TYR A 165 17.61 -3.05 -13.30
N SER A 166 16.66 -3.50 -12.49
CA SER A 166 15.84 -4.70 -12.68
C SER A 166 14.36 -4.30 -12.56
N TYR A 167 13.43 -5.07 -13.14
CA TYR A 167 12.01 -4.85 -12.82
C TYR A 167 11.71 -5.32 -11.38
N ILE A 168 12.42 -6.32 -10.86
CA ILE A 168 12.30 -6.80 -9.49
C ILE A 168 12.92 -5.80 -8.50
N ASN A 169 14.20 -5.41 -8.67
CA ASN A 169 14.83 -4.39 -7.83
C ASN A 169 14.78 -2.99 -8.48
N LYS A 170 14.02 -2.08 -7.84
CA LYS A 170 13.88 -0.67 -8.19
C LYS A 170 14.44 0.30 -7.12
N GLU A 171 15.16 -0.17 -6.11
CA GLU A 171 15.61 0.65 -4.95
C GLU A 171 16.49 1.84 -5.36
N THR A 172 17.27 1.70 -6.44
CA THR A 172 18.13 2.75 -7.02
C THR A 172 17.53 3.40 -8.28
N PHE A 173 16.32 2.99 -8.71
CA PHE A 173 15.75 3.43 -9.98
C PHE A 173 14.94 4.74 -9.84
N GLU A 174 15.37 5.76 -10.57
CA GLU A 174 14.64 7.01 -10.77
C GLU A 174 14.46 7.23 -12.28
N GLY A 175 13.28 7.70 -12.69
CA GLY A 175 12.91 7.81 -14.10
C GLY A 175 11.45 7.43 -14.35
N ILE A 176 11.18 6.78 -15.48
CA ILE A 176 9.85 6.26 -15.84
C ILE A 176 9.87 4.78 -16.21
N ILE A 177 8.80 4.08 -15.87
CA ILE A 177 8.50 2.70 -16.27
C ILE A 177 7.22 2.70 -17.08
N ILE A 178 7.28 2.03 -18.22
CA ILE A 178 6.24 2.01 -19.24
C ILE A 178 5.76 0.57 -19.43
N PHE A 179 4.46 0.37 -19.29
CA PHE A 179 3.81 -0.92 -19.38
C PHE A 179 3.05 -1.07 -20.70
N SER A 180 3.28 -2.14 -21.44
CA SER A 180 2.39 -2.60 -22.52
C SER A 180 2.07 -4.08 -22.38
N ASP A 181 0.97 -4.51 -22.97
CA ASP A 181 0.81 -5.94 -23.26
C ASP A 181 1.76 -6.38 -24.39
N LEU A 182 1.68 -7.67 -24.74
CA LEU A 182 2.50 -8.29 -25.78
C LEU A 182 2.26 -7.66 -27.15
N ASP A 183 1.04 -7.20 -27.43
CA ASP A 183 0.63 -6.59 -28.71
C ASP A 183 1.08 -5.12 -28.84
N GLY A 184 1.72 -4.57 -27.80
CA GLY A 184 2.23 -3.19 -27.79
C GLY A 184 1.22 -2.13 -27.39
N LYS A 185 0.04 -2.51 -26.88
CA LYS A 185 -0.94 -1.54 -26.39
C LYS A 185 -0.50 -1.05 -25.00
N LEU A 186 -0.27 0.27 -24.90
CA LEU A 186 0.01 0.96 -23.64
C LEU A 186 -1.04 0.62 -22.58
N ARG A 187 -0.58 0.14 -21.41
CA ARG A 187 -1.40 -0.14 -20.22
C ARG A 187 -1.22 0.91 -19.13
N GLY A 188 -0.02 1.47 -18.96
CA GLY A 188 0.25 2.54 -18.01
C GLY A 188 1.67 3.10 -18.09
N ILE A 189 1.88 4.26 -17.48
CA ILE A 189 3.21 4.87 -17.29
C ILE A 189 3.29 5.32 -15.82
N ASN A 190 4.30 4.82 -15.11
CA ASN A 190 4.58 5.15 -13.72
C ASN A 190 5.97 5.79 -13.65
N SER A 191 6.17 6.79 -12.81
CA SER A 191 7.48 7.37 -12.56
C SER A 191 7.95 7.10 -11.12
N TYR A 192 9.27 7.01 -10.95
CA TYR A 192 9.97 6.64 -9.73
C TYR A 192 11.07 7.67 -9.45
N GLY A 193 11.44 7.86 -8.18
CA GLY A 193 12.42 8.86 -7.74
C GLY A 193 11.81 10.01 -6.92
N MET A 194 12.53 11.12 -6.78
CA MET A 194 12.20 12.21 -5.85
C MET A 194 11.04 13.13 -6.29
N ARG A 195 10.56 13.00 -7.53
CA ARG A 195 9.32 13.66 -8.01
C ARG A 195 8.52 12.69 -8.91
N PRO A 196 7.92 11.64 -8.34
CA PRO A 196 7.31 10.57 -9.12
C PRO A 196 5.96 11.00 -9.67
N ILE A 197 5.85 11.10 -10.99
CA ILE A 197 4.54 11.11 -11.67
C ILE A 197 3.87 9.76 -11.44
N ARG A 198 2.88 9.69 -10.53
CA ARG A 198 2.36 8.39 -10.07
C ARG A 198 1.44 7.71 -11.09
N VAL A 199 0.70 8.49 -11.87
CA VAL A 199 -0.08 8.02 -13.03
C VAL A 199 0.13 9.00 -14.18
N ALA A 200 1.03 8.64 -15.10
CA ALA A 200 1.32 9.42 -16.30
C ALA A 200 0.43 8.98 -17.48
N ARG A 201 0.15 9.93 -18.38
CA ARG A 201 -0.38 9.63 -19.72
C ARG A 201 0.44 10.35 -20.78
N ILE A 202 0.51 9.76 -21.97
CA ILE A 202 0.96 10.47 -23.16
C ILE A 202 -0.10 11.52 -23.51
N ILE A 203 0.32 12.76 -23.70
CA ILE A 203 -0.55 13.91 -24.01
C ILE A 203 -0.05 14.62 -25.27
N GLN A 204 -0.90 15.38 -25.96
CA GLN A 204 -0.41 16.22 -27.05
C GLN A 204 0.31 17.44 -26.44
N PRO A 205 1.42 17.94 -27.01
CA PRO A 205 2.15 19.08 -26.45
C PRO A 205 1.31 20.35 -26.26
N LYS A 206 0.20 20.51 -27.00
CA LYS A 206 -0.78 21.60 -26.84
C LYS A 206 -1.57 21.51 -25.53
N ASP A 207 -1.81 20.29 -25.04
CA ASP A 207 -2.62 20.02 -23.84
C ASP A 207 -1.80 20.21 -22.56
N SER A 208 -0.48 20.38 -22.69
CA SER A 208 0.51 20.56 -21.62
C SER A 208 0.03 21.46 -20.46
N LEU A 209 -0.50 22.65 -20.78
CA LEU A 209 -0.97 23.61 -19.78
C LEU A 209 -2.06 23.04 -18.87
N LEU A 210 -2.84 22.07 -19.34
CA LEU A 210 -3.91 21.40 -18.59
C LEU A 210 -3.41 20.37 -17.57
N TYR A 211 -2.10 20.10 -17.45
CA TYR A 211 -1.55 19.08 -16.54
C TYR A 211 -0.70 19.69 -15.42
N ARG A 212 -0.71 19.08 -14.22
CA ARG A 212 0.00 19.58 -13.02
C ARG A 212 1.52 19.40 -13.13
N GLN A 213 1.99 18.25 -13.60
CA GLN A 213 3.41 18.02 -13.93
C GLN A 213 3.56 17.54 -15.37
N ILE A 214 4.72 17.83 -15.96
CA ILE A 214 5.05 17.52 -17.34
C ILE A 214 6.51 17.05 -17.44
N ARG A 215 6.77 16.04 -18.26
CA ARG A 215 8.11 15.66 -18.75
C ARG A 215 8.06 15.46 -20.25
N TYR A 216 9.22 15.61 -20.88
CA TYR A 216 9.44 15.23 -22.26
C TYR A 216 10.42 14.06 -22.28
N LEU A 217 10.05 13.02 -23.02
CA LEU A 217 10.90 11.88 -23.33
C LEU A 217 11.40 12.03 -24.76
N SER A 218 12.66 12.40 -24.93
CA SER A 218 13.32 12.55 -26.23
C SER A 218 14.09 11.27 -26.56
N ILE A 219 13.90 10.74 -27.77
CA ILE A 219 14.40 9.45 -28.25
C ILE A 219 15.48 9.70 -29.30
N TYR A 220 16.65 9.06 -29.17
CA TYR A 220 17.80 9.33 -30.05
C TYR A 220 18.27 8.09 -30.77
N SER A 221 18.62 8.26 -32.04
CA SER A 221 19.27 7.23 -32.84
C SER A 221 20.76 7.14 -32.47
N THR A 222 21.27 5.91 -32.36
CA THR A 222 22.71 5.67 -32.16
C THR A 222 23.39 5.36 -33.48
N LEU A 223 24.16 6.32 -34.00
CA LEU A 223 25.02 6.10 -35.16
C LEU A 223 26.42 5.63 -34.71
N LYS A 224 26.99 4.67 -35.45
CA LYS A 224 28.32 4.11 -35.17
C LYS A 224 29.41 4.99 -35.76
N SER A 225 29.86 5.98 -35.00
CA SER A 225 31.10 6.71 -35.31
C SER A 225 32.33 5.81 -35.11
N ARG A 226 33.44 6.10 -35.81
CA ARG A 226 34.73 5.39 -35.61
C ARG A 226 35.39 5.63 -34.23
N SER A 227 34.84 6.54 -33.42
CA SER A 227 35.33 6.92 -32.09
C SER A 227 34.44 6.43 -30.94
N GLY A 228 33.34 5.73 -31.22
CA GLY A 228 32.39 5.23 -30.23
C GLY A 228 30.93 5.51 -30.63
N ASN A 229 29.99 4.96 -29.86
CA ASN A 229 28.57 5.27 -30.00
C ASN A 229 28.31 6.67 -29.41
N ARG A 230 27.60 7.53 -30.12
CA ARG A 230 27.05 8.79 -29.60
C ARG A 230 25.63 8.96 -30.13
N ALA A 231 24.78 9.67 -29.38
CA ALA A 231 23.47 10.08 -29.87
C ALA A 231 23.67 11.23 -30.88
N GLU A 232 23.20 11.06 -32.11
CA GLU A 232 23.45 12.02 -33.20
C GLU A 232 22.18 12.67 -33.77
N GLU A 233 21.03 11.99 -33.76
CA GLU A 233 19.76 12.53 -34.27
C GLU A 233 18.58 12.19 -33.36
N LEU A 234 17.61 13.12 -33.28
CA LEU A 234 16.39 13.00 -32.48
C LEU A 234 15.28 12.35 -33.31
N GLU A 235 14.90 11.12 -32.99
CA GLU A 235 13.85 10.38 -33.71
C GLU A 235 12.45 10.88 -33.36
N GLU A 236 12.19 11.06 -32.06
CA GLU A 236 10.85 11.36 -31.52
C GLU A 236 10.96 12.10 -30.18
N SER A 237 9.95 12.91 -29.83
CA SER A 237 9.84 13.51 -28.49
C SER A 237 8.40 13.49 -28.01
N VAL A 238 8.13 12.70 -26.97
CA VAL A 238 6.78 12.48 -26.44
C VAL A 238 6.57 13.25 -25.14
N CYS A 239 5.41 13.92 -25.06
CA CYS A 239 5.00 14.70 -23.90
C CYS A 239 4.22 13.81 -22.92
N ILE A 240 4.67 13.77 -21.67
CA ILE A 240 4.11 12.94 -20.60
C ILE A 240 3.54 13.88 -19.54
N GLY A 241 2.23 13.77 -19.28
CA GLY A 241 1.49 14.63 -18.34
C GLY A 241 0.99 13.88 -17.11
N GLU A 242 1.02 14.54 -15.95
CA GLU A 242 0.39 14.10 -14.70
C GLU A 242 -0.82 14.96 -14.35
N ARG A 243 -1.90 14.31 -13.88
CA ARG A 243 -3.09 14.87 -13.21
C ARG A 243 -3.59 16.19 -13.81
N ARG A 244 -4.69 16.12 -14.57
CA ARG A 244 -5.33 17.30 -15.16
C ARG A 244 -5.61 18.35 -14.07
N LYS A 245 -5.34 19.61 -14.38
CA LYS A 245 -5.81 20.78 -13.62
C LYS A 245 -7.29 20.91 -13.95
N ASN A 246 -8.14 20.78 -12.94
CA ASN A 246 -9.53 21.18 -13.06
C ASN A 246 -9.56 22.71 -13.15
N GLY A 247 -10.50 23.24 -13.93
CA GLY A 247 -10.91 24.64 -13.85
C GLY A 247 -12.00 24.81 -12.81
N ASP A 248 -12.24 26.06 -12.43
CA ASP A 248 -12.95 26.42 -11.20
C ASP A 248 -14.48 26.23 -11.28
N ASP A 249 -15.05 26.03 -10.09
CA ASP A 249 -16.42 26.18 -9.55
C ASP A 249 -17.63 26.57 -10.44
N ASP A 250 -18.78 25.99 -10.06
CA ASP A 250 -20.18 26.43 -10.26
C ASP A 250 -20.66 26.99 -11.62
N GLU A 251 -21.34 26.14 -12.41
CA GLU A 251 -22.75 26.38 -12.77
C GLU A 251 -23.46 25.11 -13.31
N ASP A 252 -24.73 24.99 -12.92
CA ASP A 252 -25.89 24.34 -13.56
C ASP A 252 -25.80 23.68 -14.97
N SER A 253 -26.66 22.72 -15.35
CA SER A 253 -27.63 21.87 -14.63
C SER A 253 -28.32 20.89 -15.61
N ASN A 254 -29.26 20.11 -15.10
CA ASN A 254 -30.47 19.61 -15.76
C ASN A 254 -30.39 18.41 -16.74
N CYS A 255 -30.77 17.25 -16.19
CA CYS A 255 -31.85 16.46 -16.78
C CYS A 255 -32.82 16.02 -15.66
N ASP A 256 -33.75 16.92 -15.32
CA ASP A 256 -34.94 16.58 -14.52
C ASP A 256 -35.86 15.60 -15.28
N MET A 257 -36.95 15.20 -14.61
CA MET A 257 -38.11 14.38 -15.04
C MET A 257 -38.08 12.92 -14.55
N GLU A 258 -39.03 12.44 -13.76
CA GLU A 258 -40.22 13.05 -13.12
C GLU A 258 -40.46 12.37 -11.76
N ASP A 259 -41.05 13.08 -10.79
CA ASP A 259 -41.39 12.57 -9.47
C ASP A 259 -42.90 12.82 -9.20
N GLU A 260 -43.71 11.77 -9.11
CA GLU A 260 -45.11 11.87 -8.66
C GLU A 260 -45.48 10.78 -7.64
N ASN A 261 -45.47 11.19 -6.38
CA ASN A 261 -46.48 10.95 -5.33
C ASN A 261 -47.15 9.58 -5.17
N PHE A 262 -47.21 9.11 -3.91
CA PHE A 262 -48.50 9.10 -3.19
C PHE A 262 -48.34 9.12 -1.66
N ASP A 263 -49.15 9.94 -0.97
CA ASP A 263 -49.15 10.12 0.49
C ASP A 263 -49.80 8.96 1.28
N ASN A 264 -49.61 8.94 2.61
CA ASN A 264 -50.68 9.28 3.59
C ASN A 264 -50.26 9.18 5.09
N VAL A 265 -50.24 10.32 5.80
CA VAL A 265 -51.03 10.65 7.04
C VAL A 265 -50.88 9.76 8.32
N PRO A 266 -50.94 10.27 9.60
CA PRO A 266 -51.19 11.64 10.11
C PRO A 266 -50.13 12.24 11.09
N ASP A 267 -50.27 13.55 11.34
CA ASP A 267 -49.67 14.35 12.44
C ASP A 267 -50.38 14.13 13.81
N PRO A 268 -49.80 14.53 14.95
CA PRO A 268 -50.29 15.77 15.57
C PRO A 268 -49.25 16.69 16.27
N SER A 269 -49.38 17.99 15.97
CA SER A 269 -48.97 19.22 16.72
C SER A 269 -47.55 19.80 16.49
N GLY A 270 -47.39 21.12 16.28
CA GLY A 270 -48.43 22.17 16.12
C GLY A 270 -47.90 23.63 16.09
N GLU A 271 -48.85 24.57 16.06
CA GLU A 271 -48.72 26.05 16.19
C GLU A 271 -48.08 26.89 15.04
N GLY A 272 -48.91 27.76 14.42
CA GLY A 272 -48.50 29.02 13.75
C GLY A 272 -48.11 28.94 12.26
N GLY A 273 -48.65 29.76 11.34
CA GLY A 273 -49.79 30.69 11.46
C GLY A 273 -49.99 31.64 10.26
N CYS A 274 -51.26 31.86 9.89
CA CYS A 274 -51.80 33.02 9.13
C CYS A 274 -51.47 33.23 7.62
N GLY A 275 -52.46 32.92 6.76
CA GLY A 275 -52.79 33.67 5.52
C GLY A 275 -52.40 33.01 4.19
N GLY A 276 -53.23 33.04 3.13
CA GLY A 276 -54.63 33.50 3.02
C GLY A 276 -55.15 33.57 1.57
N SER A 277 -56.47 33.38 1.37
CA SER A 277 -57.20 33.31 0.07
C SER A 277 -56.89 32.05 -0.77
N SER A 278 -57.84 31.22 -1.25
CA SER A 278 -59.17 31.40 -1.93
C SER A 278 -59.03 31.51 -3.46
N GLY A 279 -59.73 30.71 -4.28
CA GLY A 279 -60.67 29.60 -3.98
C GLY A 279 -61.45 29.13 -5.24
N ASN A 280 -62.37 28.16 -5.09
CA ASN A 280 -63.26 27.58 -6.13
C ASN A 280 -62.54 26.79 -7.25
N ASN A 281 -63.12 25.93 -8.12
CA ASN A 281 -64.32 25.06 -8.18
C ASN A 281 -64.08 24.04 -9.36
N GLU A 282 -64.78 22.92 -9.57
CA GLU A 282 -66.01 22.37 -8.94
C GLU A 282 -66.05 20.80 -8.90
N VAL A 283 -67.26 20.25 -8.78
CA VAL A 283 -67.69 18.87 -8.46
C VAL A 283 -67.92 17.97 -9.72
N ASN A 284 -68.08 16.66 -9.49
CA ASN A 284 -68.59 15.54 -10.34
C ASN A 284 -67.52 14.67 -11.04
N GLY A 285 -67.63 13.33 -11.10
CA GLY A 285 -68.56 12.38 -10.45
C GLY A 285 -69.07 11.26 -11.37
N GLY A 286 -68.75 9.97 -11.08
CA GLY A 286 -69.32 8.80 -11.77
C GLY A 286 -68.42 7.54 -11.79
N PRO A 287 -68.82 6.39 -11.21
CA PRO A 287 -68.01 5.16 -11.16
C PRO A 287 -68.56 3.98 -11.99
N ILE A 288 -67.68 3.04 -12.41
CA ILE A 288 -68.04 1.69 -12.89
C ILE A 288 -66.95 0.67 -12.45
N ASP A 289 -67.37 -0.52 -12.04
CA ASP A 289 -66.59 -1.74 -11.76
C ASP A 289 -67.32 -2.93 -12.43
N PRO A 290 -66.64 -3.92 -13.03
CA PRO A 290 -66.53 -5.24 -12.37
C PRO A 290 -65.27 -6.08 -12.70
N ALA A 291 -65.01 -7.11 -11.87
CA ALA A 291 -63.92 -8.10 -11.99
C ALA A 291 -64.24 -9.34 -12.87
N ILE A 292 -63.21 -10.19 -13.17
CA ILE A 292 -63.19 -11.67 -12.98
C ILE A 292 -61.87 -12.35 -13.46
N ILE A 293 -61.27 -13.18 -12.57
CA ILE A 293 -60.55 -14.49 -12.68
C ILE A 293 -60.07 -14.95 -14.09
N THR A 294 -58.84 -15.45 -14.35
CA THR A 294 -58.27 -16.82 -14.15
C THR A 294 -56.73 -16.89 -14.45
N GLU A 295 -55.88 -17.93 -14.24
CA GLU A 295 -55.75 -19.12 -13.34
C GLU A 295 -54.32 -19.78 -13.50
N GLU A 296 -53.73 -20.34 -12.41
CA GLU A 296 -52.61 -21.34 -12.32
C GLU A 296 -51.20 -21.02 -12.92
N VAL A 297 -50.04 -21.63 -12.54
CA VAL A 297 -49.69 -22.97 -12.00
C VAL A 297 -48.62 -22.91 -10.87
N ASP A 298 -48.66 -23.90 -9.96
CA ASP A 298 -47.75 -24.13 -8.80
C ASP A 298 -46.61 -25.15 -9.08
N THR A 299 -45.52 -25.08 -8.31
CA THR A 299 -44.76 -26.27 -7.85
C THR A 299 -44.04 -26.00 -6.52
N SER A 300 -44.45 -26.70 -5.46
CA SER A 300 -43.77 -26.73 -4.16
C SER A 300 -42.51 -27.60 -4.13
N ASN A 301 -41.58 -27.30 -3.21
CA ASN A 301 -41.03 -28.30 -2.28
C ASN A 301 -40.30 -27.65 -1.10
N GLU A 302 -40.52 -28.18 0.10
CA GLU A 302 -40.07 -27.61 1.37
C GLU A 302 -38.74 -28.21 1.84
N LEU A 303 -37.95 -27.40 2.57
CA LEU A 303 -36.84 -27.87 3.41
C LEU A 303 -36.89 -27.09 4.73
N GLU A 304 -37.53 -27.67 5.74
CA GLU A 304 -37.67 -27.03 7.06
C GLU A 304 -36.32 -26.92 7.80
N PRO A 305 -36.02 -25.77 8.44
CA PRO A 305 -34.98 -25.70 9.46
C PRO A 305 -35.49 -26.32 10.77
N SER A 306 -34.62 -27.04 11.49
CA SER A 306 -35.01 -27.78 12.69
C SER A 306 -35.37 -26.89 13.89
N TYR A 307 -36.61 -26.95 14.35
CA TYR A 307 -37.05 -26.36 15.61
C TYR A 307 -36.64 -27.21 16.82
N ILE A 308 -36.21 -26.56 17.90
CA ILE A 308 -36.20 -27.10 19.26
C ILE A 308 -36.94 -26.09 20.13
N GLN A 309 -38.08 -26.48 20.72
CA GLN A 309 -38.94 -25.56 21.46
C GLN A 309 -39.00 -25.91 22.96
N ALA A 310 -38.55 -24.93 23.76
CA ALA A 310 -38.87 -24.67 25.17
C ALA A 310 -39.00 -25.86 26.14
N ASP A 311 -38.03 -25.95 27.07
CA ASP A 311 -38.35 -26.28 28.46
C ASP A 311 -38.62 -24.94 29.20
N SER A 312 -39.71 -24.85 29.97
CA SER A 312 -40.19 -23.57 30.53
C SER A 312 -40.33 -23.62 32.05
N LEU A 313 -39.28 -23.21 32.77
CA LEU A 313 -39.30 -23.08 34.24
C LEU A 313 -38.25 -22.09 34.76
N GLY A 314 -38.67 -21.18 35.66
CA GLY A 314 -37.77 -20.41 36.52
C GLY A 314 -37.72 -18.90 36.27
N ARG A 315 -38.50 -18.12 37.04
CA ARG A 315 -38.24 -16.68 37.24
C ARG A 315 -36.94 -16.49 38.04
N LYS A 316 -36.06 -15.60 37.56
CA LYS A 316 -35.22 -14.74 38.39
C LYS A 316 -35.19 -13.33 37.81
N ASN A 317 -34.81 -12.34 38.62
CA ASN A 317 -34.62 -10.97 38.17
C ASN A 317 -33.30 -10.88 37.41
N ASP A 318 -33.36 -10.81 36.08
CA ASP A 318 -32.30 -10.15 35.31
C ASP A 318 -32.69 -8.68 35.16
N ASP A 319 -31.76 -7.77 35.45
CA ASP A 319 -31.97 -6.34 35.23
C ASP A 319 -31.91 -6.01 33.72
N ILE A 320 -32.59 -4.94 33.31
CA ILE A 320 -32.48 -4.44 31.92
C ILE A 320 -31.16 -3.68 31.81
N ILE A 321 -30.14 -4.37 31.30
CA ILE A 321 -28.83 -3.78 31.03
C ILE A 321 -28.91 -3.08 29.68
N TRP A 322 -28.54 -1.80 29.68
CA TRP A 322 -28.41 -0.97 28.49
C TRP A 322 -26.96 -0.85 28.09
N TYR A 323 -26.71 -1.02 26.80
CA TYR A 323 -25.40 -0.89 26.17
C TYR A 323 -25.40 0.26 25.16
N MET A 324 -24.26 0.91 25.00
CA MET A 324 -24.03 2.03 24.09
C MET A 324 -23.24 1.55 22.87
N VAL A 325 -23.82 1.67 21.67
CA VAL A 325 -23.12 1.47 20.40
C VAL A 325 -22.77 2.84 19.82
N SER A 326 -21.47 3.11 19.69
CA SER A 326 -20.91 4.38 19.26
C SER A 326 -20.08 4.21 17.99
N LEU A 327 -20.70 4.43 16.83
CA LEU A 327 -20.05 4.37 15.53
C LEU A 327 -19.75 5.79 15.02
N THR A 328 -18.55 5.99 14.50
CA THR A 328 -18.12 7.23 13.82
C THR A 328 -17.52 6.92 12.45
N SER A 329 -17.57 7.86 11.50
CA SER A 329 -16.89 7.74 10.21
C SER A 329 -15.71 8.71 10.06
N ILE A 330 -14.74 8.34 9.23
CA ILE A 330 -13.67 9.19 8.71
C ILE A 330 -13.59 9.00 7.20
N GLY A 331 -13.49 10.12 6.46
CA GLY A 331 -13.53 10.12 4.99
C GLY A 331 -14.95 10.23 4.41
N PRO A 332 -15.09 10.13 3.08
CA PRO A 332 -16.36 10.28 2.35
C PRO A 332 -17.30 9.07 2.56
N GLY A 333 -17.97 9.04 3.71
CA GLY A 333 -18.92 7.98 4.06
C GLY A 333 -19.61 8.17 5.41
N LYS A 334 -20.72 7.46 5.59
CA LYS A 334 -21.64 7.58 6.73
C LYS A 334 -21.85 6.22 7.40
N VAL A 335 -22.15 6.23 8.70
CA VAL A 335 -22.37 5.01 9.48
C VAL A 335 -23.74 5.02 10.16
N TYR A 336 -24.39 3.86 10.16
CA TYR A 336 -25.71 3.63 10.75
C TYR A 336 -25.66 2.51 11.79
N GLY A 337 -26.54 2.56 12.80
CA GLY A 337 -26.57 1.61 13.92
C GLY A 337 -25.92 2.09 15.22
N SER A 338 -25.52 3.37 15.31
CA SER A 338 -25.23 4.02 16.61
C SER A 338 -26.53 4.17 17.42
N GLY A 339 -26.52 3.79 18.70
CA GLY A 339 -27.72 3.79 19.52
C GLY A 339 -27.56 3.12 20.87
N ARG A 340 -28.57 3.28 21.75
CA ARG A 340 -28.66 2.57 23.03
C ARG A 340 -29.56 1.36 22.87
N TYR A 341 -29.01 0.18 23.14
CA TYR A 341 -29.70 -1.11 22.97
C TYR A 341 -29.76 -1.87 24.29
N SER A 342 -30.72 -2.77 24.45
CA SER A 342 -30.93 -3.51 25.70
C SER A 342 -30.60 -4.99 25.57
N ASN A 343 -30.35 -5.66 26.70
CA ASN A 343 -30.17 -7.10 26.76
C ASN A 343 -31.44 -7.94 26.45
N ARG A 344 -32.61 -7.31 26.29
CA ARG A 344 -33.92 -7.95 26.05
C ARG A 344 -34.56 -7.55 24.73
N GLU A 345 -34.81 -6.27 24.55
CA GLU A 345 -35.42 -5.65 23.37
C GLU A 345 -34.34 -5.21 22.37
N GLN A 346 -34.63 -5.34 21.07
CA GLN A 346 -33.68 -5.08 19.97
C GLN A 346 -32.40 -5.93 20.05
N ARG A 347 -32.57 -7.22 20.40
CA ARG A 347 -31.50 -8.17 20.70
C ARG A 347 -30.51 -8.42 19.55
N SER A 348 -30.87 -8.10 18.31
CA SER A 348 -29.97 -8.12 17.15
C SER A 348 -30.04 -6.80 16.40
N ILE A 349 -28.90 -6.15 16.18
CA ILE A 349 -28.80 -4.92 15.40
C ILE A 349 -28.09 -5.17 14.07
N LEU A 350 -28.31 -4.27 13.13
CA LEU A 350 -27.59 -4.18 11.87
C LEU A 350 -26.89 -2.82 11.85
N CYS A 351 -25.57 -2.84 11.74
CA CYS A 351 -24.74 -1.66 11.58
C CYS A 351 -24.19 -1.64 10.16
N GLU A 352 -24.12 -0.46 9.56
CA GLU A 352 -23.75 -0.30 8.15
C GLU A 352 -22.80 0.88 7.97
N ALA A 353 -21.83 0.73 7.07
CA ALA A 353 -20.90 1.75 6.64
C ALA A 353 -21.10 2.01 5.14
N CYS A 354 -21.85 3.07 4.82
CA CYS A 354 -22.19 3.44 3.44
C CYS A 354 -21.17 4.48 2.92
N PRO A 355 -20.34 4.17 1.90
CA PRO A 355 -19.52 5.18 1.25
C PRO A 355 -20.38 6.19 0.48
N GLU A 356 -19.82 7.39 0.25
CA GLU A 356 -20.41 8.35 -0.68
C GLU A 356 -19.95 8.07 -2.13
N ALA A 357 -20.46 8.83 -3.10
CA ALA A 357 -20.13 8.60 -4.51
C ALA A 357 -18.61 8.78 -4.78
N GLN A 358 -18.03 7.89 -5.59
CA GLN A 358 -16.58 7.82 -5.87
C GLN A 358 -15.71 7.47 -4.64
N ALA A 359 -16.30 6.81 -3.63
CA ALA A 359 -15.61 6.30 -2.46
C ALA A 359 -15.92 4.82 -2.19
N PHE A 360 -15.05 4.18 -1.41
CA PHE A 360 -15.25 2.83 -0.89
C PHE A 360 -15.02 2.77 0.63
N PHE A 361 -15.62 1.77 1.26
CA PHE A 361 -15.33 1.40 2.65
C PHE A 361 -13.99 0.67 2.70
N ASP A 362 -13.05 1.18 3.50
CA ASP A 362 -11.72 0.57 3.68
C ASP A 362 -11.69 -0.43 4.84
N ARG A 363 -12.10 -0.01 6.05
CA ARG A 363 -12.10 -0.88 7.24
C ARG A 363 -12.90 -0.29 8.41
N TRP A 364 -13.19 -1.14 9.39
CA TRP A 364 -13.47 -0.73 10.75
C TRP A 364 -12.22 -0.79 11.63
N THR A 365 -12.07 0.15 12.55
CA THR A 365 -11.26 0.02 13.78
C THR A 365 -12.17 -0.09 15.00
N GLY A 366 -11.63 -0.54 16.13
CA GLY A 366 -12.42 -0.79 17.35
C GLY A 366 -13.11 -2.14 17.35
N ASP A 367 -14.27 -2.24 18.00
CA ASP A 367 -14.95 -3.53 18.25
C ASP A 367 -15.46 -4.23 16.98
N PHE A 368 -15.55 -3.52 15.85
CA PHE A 368 -15.89 -4.07 14.53
C PHE A 368 -14.68 -4.36 13.64
N HIS A 369 -13.46 -4.29 14.17
CA HIS A 369 -12.23 -4.59 13.44
C HIS A 369 -12.28 -5.96 12.72
N GLY A 370 -11.84 -5.99 11.47
CA GLY A 370 -11.89 -7.17 10.61
C GLY A 370 -13.29 -7.62 10.18
N GLN A 371 -14.34 -6.83 10.44
CA GLN A 371 -15.65 -6.99 9.81
C GLN A 371 -15.74 -6.12 8.54
N GLY A 372 -16.57 -6.53 7.58
CA GLY A 372 -16.87 -5.74 6.39
C GLY A 372 -17.85 -4.59 6.66
N PHE A 373 -18.27 -3.91 5.60
CA PHE A 373 -19.14 -2.72 5.65
C PHE A 373 -20.51 -2.95 6.32
N LEU A 374 -21.00 -4.19 6.38
CA LEU A 374 -22.29 -4.55 6.98
C LEU A 374 -22.09 -5.54 8.14
N VAL A 375 -22.42 -5.13 9.37
CA VAL A 375 -22.18 -5.90 10.60
C VAL A 375 -23.50 -6.24 11.28
N ARG A 376 -23.82 -7.53 11.42
CA ARG A 376 -25.01 -8.02 12.14
C ARG A 376 -24.59 -8.70 13.44
N LEU A 377 -25.02 -8.16 14.58
CA LEU A 377 -24.56 -8.63 15.89
C LEU A 377 -25.66 -8.63 16.97
N VAL A 378 -25.37 -9.31 18.09
CA VAL A 378 -26.15 -9.28 19.33
C VAL A 378 -25.38 -8.44 20.35
N VAL A 379 -25.94 -7.29 20.76
CA VAL A 379 -25.27 -6.37 21.68
C VAL A 379 -25.22 -6.97 23.09
N ARG A 380 -24.01 -7.07 23.67
CA ARG A 380 -23.74 -7.66 25.01
C ARG A 380 -22.76 -6.86 25.86
N SER A 381 -22.26 -5.75 25.33
CA SER A 381 -21.33 -4.81 25.92
C SER A 381 -21.54 -3.47 25.25
N ASP A 382 -20.97 -2.40 25.80
CA ASP A 382 -20.72 -1.19 25.02
C ASP A 382 -19.79 -1.53 23.83
N ILE A 383 -19.93 -0.77 22.75
CA ILE A 383 -19.26 -0.98 21.46
C ILE A 383 -18.82 0.39 20.94
N THR A 384 -17.57 0.52 20.52
CA THR A 384 -17.01 1.73 19.90
C THR A 384 -16.16 1.36 18.69
N SER A 385 -16.57 1.84 17.52
CA SER A 385 -15.91 1.51 16.25
C SER A 385 -15.83 2.74 15.33
N THR A 386 -14.74 2.87 14.57
CA THR A 386 -14.60 3.91 13.55
C THR A 386 -14.53 3.26 12.16
N ALA A 387 -15.45 3.63 11.26
CA ALA A 387 -15.36 3.27 9.85
C ALA A 387 -14.44 4.25 9.12
N TYR A 388 -13.54 3.71 8.32
CA TYR A 388 -12.70 4.48 7.41
C TYR A 388 -13.20 4.30 5.98
N PHE A 389 -13.37 5.42 5.29
CA PHE A 389 -13.74 5.51 3.88
C PHE A 389 -12.63 6.21 3.11
N ALA A 390 -12.41 5.75 1.88
CA ALA A 390 -11.36 6.25 1.00
C ALA A 390 -11.93 6.59 -0.38
N PRO A 391 -11.40 7.61 -1.08
CA PRO A 391 -11.75 7.83 -2.48
C PRO A 391 -11.29 6.66 -3.35
N GLU A 392 -12.04 6.31 -4.39
CA GLU A 392 -11.64 5.29 -5.39
C GLU A 392 -10.28 5.62 -6.04
N ILE A 393 -9.94 6.91 -6.12
CA ILE A 393 -8.64 7.41 -6.56
C ILE A 393 -7.83 7.80 -5.33
N GLY A 394 -7.01 6.87 -4.85
CA GLY A 394 -6.22 7.04 -3.61
C GLY A 394 -5.33 8.28 -3.62
N ASP A 395 -5.36 9.02 -2.52
CA ASP A 395 -4.69 10.32 -2.35
C ASP A 395 -3.38 10.16 -1.55
N PRO A 396 -2.20 10.35 -2.18
CA PRO A 396 -0.90 10.20 -1.51
C PRO A 396 -0.62 11.30 -0.48
N ASP A 397 -1.38 12.40 -0.46
CA ASP A 397 -1.21 13.48 0.51
C ASP A 397 -2.14 13.31 1.75
N ASN A 398 -3.10 12.38 1.70
CA ASN A 398 -4.07 12.11 2.77
C ASN A 398 -3.58 11.02 3.74
N PRO A 399 -3.38 11.30 5.05
CA PRO A 399 -2.91 10.32 6.02
C PRO A 399 -3.97 9.30 6.47
N PHE A 400 -5.22 9.44 6.02
CA PHE A 400 -6.27 8.42 6.21
C PHE A 400 -6.42 7.49 5.01
N ASP A 401 -5.72 7.74 3.90
CA ASP A 401 -5.81 6.94 2.69
C ASP A 401 -5.13 5.56 2.86
N PRO A 402 -5.73 4.45 2.38
CA PRO A 402 -5.13 3.11 2.43
C PRO A 402 -3.77 2.99 1.72
N VAL A 403 -3.43 3.90 0.79
CA VAL A 403 -2.09 3.97 0.17
C VAL A 403 -1.01 4.45 1.14
N ASN A 404 -1.40 5.19 2.18
CA ASN A 404 -0.52 5.78 3.19
C ASN A 404 -0.54 5.02 4.53
N ARG A 405 -1.41 4.03 4.68
CA ARG A 405 -1.51 3.19 5.88
C ARG A 405 -0.26 2.30 6.04
N PRO A 406 0.34 2.21 7.24
CA PRO A 406 1.47 1.32 7.49
C PRO A 406 1.06 -0.15 7.43
N CYS A 407 2.03 -1.03 7.15
CA CYS A 407 1.78 -2.47 7.13
C CYS A 407 1.45 -3.01 8.53
N HIS A 408 0.35 -3.77 8.60
CA HIS A 408 -0.05 -4.60 9.73
C HIS A 408 0.31 -6.06 9.46
N ASN A 409 0.66 -6.78 10.52
CA ASN A 409 0.85 -8.22 10.53
C ASN A 409 -0.28 -8.84 11.36
N SER A 410 -1.19 -9.57 10.71
CA SER A 410 -2.40 -10.12 11.37
C SER A 410 -2.10 -11.31 12.30
N ILE A 411 -0.96 -11.97 12.11
CA ILE A 411 -0.51 -13.11 12.92
C ILE A 411 -0.02 -12.63 14.29
N THR A 412 0.68 -11.50 14.34
CA THR A 412 1.19 -10.86 15.57
C THR A 412 0.27 -9.78 16.13
N GLY A 413 -0.67 -9.26 15.33
CA GLY A 413 -1.61 -8.19 15.70
C GLY A 413 -0.98 -6.80 15.78
N VAL A 414 0.20 -6.61 15.16
CA VAL A 414 1.08 -5.43 15.30
C VAL A 414 1.18 -4.66 13.99
N GLY A 415 0.83 -3.38 14.05
CA GLY A 415 1.05 -2.41 12.98
C GLY A 415 2.40 -1.72 13.11
N ASN A 416 3.01 -1.32 11.99
CA ASN A 416 4.16 -0.42 12.03
C ASN A 416 3.74 1.04 12.32
N PRO A 417 4.60 1.86 12.95
CA PRO A 417 4.29 3.25 13.29
C PRO A 417 4.40 4.22 12.10
N LEU A 418 5.08 3.82 11.02
CA LEU A 418 5.35 4.60 9.81
C LEU A 418 5.07 3.75 8.56
N ASN A 419 4.72 4.38 7.44
CA ASN A 419 4.43 3.67 6.19
C ASN A 419 5.69 3.11 5.51
N HIS A 420 6.85 3.76 5.70
CA HIS A 420 8.16 3.27 5.29
C HIS A 420 9.03 3.10 6.54
N MET A 421 9.58 1.91 6.74
CA MET A 421 10.34 1.56 7.95
C MET A 421 11.81 1.41 7.64
N SER A 422 12.62 2.36 8.11
CA SER A 422 14.08 2.30 8.03
C SER A 422 14.73 2.96 9.25
N ILE A 423 15.95 2.56 9.57
CA ILE A 423 16.71 2.99 10.76
C ILE A 423 17.40 4.32 10.47
N ALA A 424 17.18 5.32 11.31
CA ALA A 424 17.93 6.57 11.22
C ALA A 424 19.34 6.42 11.82
N SER A 425 20.36 6.75 11.04
CA SER A 425 21.73 6.86 11.54
C SER A 425 21.91 8.19 12.29
N PRO A 426 22.29 8.23 13.58
CA PRO A 426 22.67 9.46 14.28
C PRO A 426 24.09 9.92 13.90
N GLY A 427 24.43 9.91 12.61
CA GLY A 427 25.74 10.29 12.08
C GLY A 427 26.86 9.31 12.46
N TYR A 428 27.81 9.75 13.28
CA TYR A 428 29.09 9.07 13.53
C TYR A 428 29.01 7.65 14.11
N SER A 429 27.87 7.23 14.69
CA SER A 429 27.69 5.86 15.18
C SER A 429 27.14 4.89 14.12
N GLY A 430 26.88 5.37 12.89
CA GLY A 430 26.21 4.60 11.83
C GLY A 430 24.78 4.21 12.19
N LEU A 431 24.14 3.42 11.32
CA LEU A 431 22.77 2.89 11.53
C LEU A 431 22.60 2.23 12.90
N ARG A 432 23.62 1.49 13.36
CA ARG A 432 23.62 0.84 14.68
C ARG A 432 23.47 1.82 15.84
N GLY A 433 23.88 3.08 15.68
CA GLY A 433 23.65 4.12 16.68
C GLY A 433 22.16 4.43 16.92
N GLY A 434 21.28 4.06 15.99
CA GLY A 434 19.83 4.24 16.09
C GLY A 434 19.08 3.08 16.73
N THR A 435 19.68 1.89 16.87
CA THR A 435 18.99 0.71 17.45
C THR A 435 19.02 0.71 18.98
N PHE A 436 18.42 -0.30 19.61
CA PHE A 436 18.34 -0.40 21.07
C PHE A 436 19.67 -0.75 21.75
N GLY A 437 19.85 -0.29 22.99
CA GLY A 437 20.88 -0.77 23.91
C GLY A 437 22.21 -0.01 23.88
N HIS A 438 23.29 -0.68 24.26
CA HIS A 438 24.64 -0.08 24.34
C HIS A 438 25.29 0.04 22.94
N VAL A 439 24.84 1.04 22.19
CA VAL A 439 25.20 1.23 20.77
C VAL A 439 25.76 2.60 20.41
N ARG A 440 25.54 3.64 21.24
CA ARG A 440 26.04 5.01 21.01
C ARG A 440 27.36 5.23 21.73
N SER A 441 28.18 6.16 21.23
CA SER A 441 29.48 6.55 21.84
C SER A 441 30.41 5.35 22.11
N GLY A 442 30.67 4.53 21.08
CA GLY A 442 31.50 3.31 21.22
C GLY A 442 30.87 2.19 22.05
N GLY A 443 29.58 2.31 22.41
CA GLY A 443 28.87 1.40 23.32
C GLY A 443 28.74 1.93 24.75
N ALA A 444 29.42 3.02 25.10
CA ALA A 444 29.32 3.61 26.45
C ALA A 444 27.93 4.20 26.75
N ARG A 445 27.21 4.71 25.73
CA ARG A 445 25.90 5.34 25.89
C ARG A 445 24.78 4.37 25.50
N PHE A 446 23.91 4.07 26.47
CA PHE A 446 22.67 3.33 26.26
C PHE A 446 21.69 4.12 25.39
N HIS A 447 20.92 3.40 24.58
CA HIS A 447 19.83 3.93 23.77
C HIS A 447 18.52 3.21 24.12
N SER A 448 17.50 3.98 24.45
CA SER A 448 16.25 3.49 25.05
C SER A 448 15.21 2.97 24.06
N GLY A 449 15.49 3.05 22.75
CA GLY A 449 14.52 2.80 21.70
C GLY A 449 15.18 2.56 20.35
N LEU A 450 14.38 2.71 19.29
CA LEU A 450 14.75 2.55 17.89
C LEU A 450 14.44 3.85 17.15
N ASP A 451 15.45 4.47 16.55
CA ASP A 451 15.27 5.66 15.72
C ASP A 451 14.83 5.23 14.31
N LEU A 452 13.61 5.58 13.93
CA LEU A 452 13.05 5.27 12.62
C LEU A 452 13.06 6.53 11.74
N TYR A 453 13.74 6.48 10.59
CA TYR A 453 13.92 7.62 9.71
C TYR A 453 12.58 8.12 9.16
N ALA A 454 12.33 9.42 9.34
CA ALA A 454 11.11 10.11 8.95
C ALA A 454 11.36 11.62 8.95
N GLU A 455 11.04 12.30 7.86
CA GLU A 455 11.11 13.76 7.81
C GLU A 455 10.04 14.42 8.70
N GLU A 456 10.23 15.69 9.05
CA GLU A 456 9.27 16.43 9.89
C GLU A 456 7.89 16.50 9.21
N GLY A 457 6.82 16.21 9.94
CA GLY A 457 5.45 16.14 9.42
C GLY A 457 5.03 14.76 8.88
N THR A 458 5.89 13.73 8.92
CA THR A 458 5.51 12.37 8.49
C THR A 458 4.40 11.81 9.40
N PRO A 459 3.30 11.26 8.85
CA PRO A 459 2.23 10.62 9.62
C PRO A 459 2.72 9.45 10.49
N VAL A 460 2.35 9.47 11.77
CA VAL A 460 2.67 8.45 12.78
C VAL A 460 1.40 7.76 13.23
N TYR A 461 1.41 6.43 13.30
CA TYR A 461 0.24 5.60 13.59
C TYR A 461 0.40 4.77 14.87
N ALA A 462 -0.73 4.39 15.47
CA ALA A 462 -0.77 3.45 16.58
C ALA A 462 -0.38 2.04 16.13
N MET A 463 0.56 1.41 16.83
CA MET A 463 1.06 0.07 16.51
C MET A 463 0.18 -1.06 17.09
N ILE A 464 -0.52 -0.76 18.19
CA ILE A 464 -1.40 -1.68 18.92
C ILE A 464 -2.66 -0.95 19.36
N ASP A 465 -3.70 -1.72 19.69
CA ASP A 465 -4.88 -1.21 20.39
C ASP A 465 -4.52 -0.80 21.83
N GLY A 466 -5.10 0.29 22.32
CA GLY A 466 -4.80 0.77 23.67
C GLY A 466 -5.45 2.09 24.05
N GLU A 467 -4.76 2.80 24.95
CA GLU A 467 -5.21 4.06 25.53
C GLU A 467 -4.02 5.01 25.71
N ILE A 468 -4.25 6.30 25.49
CA ILE A 468 -3.22 7.32 25.68
C ILE A 468 -2.85 7.41 27.17
N SER A 469 -1.60 7.12 27.47
CA SER A 469 -1.04 7.16 28.83
C SER A 469 -0.82 8.61 29.28
N LYS A 470 -1.10 8.87 30.56
CA LYS A 470 -0.72 10.13 31.23
C LYS A 470 0.80 10.21 31.50
N ASN A 471 1.49 9.08 31.47
CA ASN A 471 2.95 9.03 31.67
C ASN A 471 3.67 9.32 30.34
N ASN A 472 4.60 10.28 30.34
CA ASN A 472 5.31 10.75 29.14
C ASN A 472 4.37 11.27 28.04
N TYR A 473 3.38 12.07 28.44
CA TYR A 473 2.55 12.89 27.55
C TYR A 473 3.04 14.34 27.62
N VAL A 474 3.62 14.87 26.54
CA VAL A 474 4.01 16.27 26.35
C VAL A 474 3.76 16.66 24.90
N THR A 475 3.00 17.72 24.66
CA THR A 475 2.61 18.18 23.31
C THR A 475 2.89 19.67 23.06
N THR A 476 3.53 20.33 24.02
CA THR A 476 3.67 21.80 24.08
C THR A 476 5.13 22.26 24.09
N GLN A 477 6.08 21.38 23.82
CA GLN A 477 7.48 21.76 23.61
C GLN A 477 7.65 22.38 22.20
N PRO A 478 8.25 23.57 22.08
CA PRO A 478 8.62 24.14 20.79
C PRO A 478 9.89 23.47 20.24
N ASN A 479 10.15 23.69 18.96
CA ASN A 479 11.45 23.36 18.38
C ASN A 479 12.56 24.20 19.03
N LYS A 480 13.77 23.65 19.13
CA LYS A 480 14.97 24.42 19.44
C LYS A 480 15.52 25.13 18.19
N PHE A 481 16.12 26.29 18.40
CA PHE A 481 16.79 27.13 17.40
C PHE A 481 18.23 27.45 17.83
N GLU A 482 19.03 28.00 16.93
CA GLU A 482 20.46 28.28 17.15
C GLU A 482 20.81 29.79 17.02
N THR A 483 19.79 30.64 16.94
CA THR A 483 19.89 32.10 16.73
C THR A 483 18.93 32.88 17.63
N GLU A 484 19.05 34.21 17.62
CA GLU A 484 18.49 35.21 18.54
C GLU A 484 17.09 34.93 19.14
N GLY A 485 16.90 35.33 20.41
CA GLY A 485 15.63 35.21 21.12
C GLY A 485 15.43 33.89 21.89
N ILE A 486 16.51 33.15 22.14
CA ILE A 486 16.54 31.84 22.82
C ILE A 486 17.22 31.87 24.20
N ASP A 487 16.97 30.84 25.01
CA ASP A 487 17.65 30.52 26.27
C ASP A 487 18.95 29.70 26.05
N ASP A 488 19.71 29.48 27.11
CA ASP A 488 20.95 28.67 27.12
C ASP A 488 20.76 27.19 26.69
N LYS A 489 19.52 26.75 26.45
CA LYS A 489 19.16 25.39 26.02
C LYS A 489 18.61 25.35 24.58
N GLY A 490 18.51 26.50 23.91
CA GLY A 490 18.02 26.65 22.54
C GLY A 490 16.50 26.81 22.40
N TYR A 491 15.74 26.93 23.47
CA TYR A 491 14.29 27.20 23.43
C TYR A 491 14.01 28.70 23.40
N PRO A 492 12.85 29.19 22.91
CA PRO A 492 12.51 30.62 22.97
C PRO A 492 12.62 31.19 24.39
N ALA A 493 13.19 32.39 24.57
CA ALA A 493 13.63 32.90 25.87
C ALA A 493 12.52 33.06 26.94
N ASN A 494 11.24 33.10 26.53
CA ASN A 494 10.08 33.13 27.43
C ASN A 494 9.48 31.73 27.71
N TYR A 495 10.10 30.64 27.23
CA TYR A 495 9.62 29.27 27.40
C TYR A 495 10.01 28.69 28.76
N SER A 496 9.02 28.30 29.56
CA SER A 496 9.18 27.74 30.90
C SER A 496 8.59 26.33 31.07
N GLY A 497 8.30 25.65 29.94
CA GLY A 497 7.68 24.32 29.93
C GLY A 497 8.68 23.16 30.04
N ASP A 498 8.28 22.00 29.53
CA ASP A 498 9.11 20.79 29.52
C ASP A 498 10.33 20.97 28.61
N THR A 499 11.53 21.07 29.18
CA THR A 499 12.79 21.13 28.42
C THR A 499 13.44 19.75 28.24
N ASN A 500 12.66 18.66 28.24
CA ASN A 500 13.21 17.30 28.16
C ASN A 500 13.67 16.96 26.74
N ASP A 501 14.83 16.32 26.65
CA ASP A 501 15.47 15.92 25.41
C ASP A 501 14.63 14.94 24.54
N ALA A 502 13.64 14.26 25.12
CA ALA A 502 12.67 13.43 24.41
C ALA A 502 11.65 14.20 23.54
N GLY A 503 11.60 15.53 23.65
CA GLY A 503 10.71 16.37 22.84
C GLY A 503 9.23 16.22 23.17
N ASN A 504 8.38 16.66 22.24
CA ASN A 504 6.97 16.27 22.23
C ASN A 504 6.89 14.76 22.06
N ARG A 505 6.08 14.15 22.92
CA ARG A 505 6.05 12.72 23.14
C ARG A 505 4.70 12.27 23.67
N ILE A 506 4.28 11.10 23.20
CA ILE A 506 3.09 10.40 23.66
C ILE A 506 3.45 8.95 23.98
N THR A 507 2.63 8.26 24.75
CA THR A 507 2.80 6.85 25.05
C THR A 507 1.44 6.16 25.02
N ILE A 508 1.28 5.13 24.20
CA ILE A 508 0.13 4.24 24.23
C ILE A 508 0.42 3.18 25.30
N LYS A 509 -0.53 2.93 26.20
CA LYS A 509 -0.55 1.71 27.04
C LYS A 509 -1.52 0.71 26.42
N GLY A 510 -1.13 -0.55 26.33
CA GLY A 510 -1.91 -1.62 25.71
C GLY A 510 -1.40 -2.99 26.15
N GLN A 511 -1.74 -4.03 25.38
CA GLN A 511 -1.23 -5.38 25.60
C GLN A 511 -0.65 -5.97 24.32
N TYR A 512 0.38 -6.80 24.46
CA TYR A 512 1.00 -7.56 23.37
C TYR A 512 1.52 -8.89 23.93
N ASN A 513 1.23 -9.99 23.22
CA ASN A 513 1.57 -11.36 23.64
C ASN A 513 1.24 -11.65 25.13
N GLY A 514 0.07 -11.20 25.60
CA GLY A 514 -0.42 -11.38 26.97
C GLY A 514 0.25 -10.51 28.04
N ASN A 515 1.18 -9.63 27.67
CA ASN A 515 1.87 -8.73 28.60
C ASN A 515 1.31 -7.31 28.51
N ASP A 516 1.23 -6.61 29.64
CA ASP A 516 1.01 -5.16 29.67
C ASP A 516 2.25 -4.44 29.10
N VAL A 517 2.04 -3.60 28.09
CA VAL A 517 3.11 -2.88 27.39
C VAL A 517 2.86 -1.38 27.29
N MET A 518 3.93 -0.62 27.07
CA MET A 518 3.89 0.80 26.72
C MET A 518 4.75 1.06 25.49
N ILE A 519 4.14 1.62 24.44
CA ILE A 519 4.83 2.07 23.23
C ILE A 519 4.89 3.61 23.26
N GLY A 520 6.09 4.17 23.20
CA GLY A 520 6.31 5.62 23.25
C GLY A 520 6.80 6.18 21.91
N TYR A 521 6.29 7.34 21.55
CA TYR A 521 6.54 8.01 20.26
C TYR A 521 7.09 9.40 20.57
N TRP A 522 8.37 9.64 20.30
CA TRP A 522 9.12 10.82 20.76
C TRP A 522 9.60 11.71 19.58
N HIS A 523 10.07 12.92 19.89
CA HIS A 523 10.48 13.96 18.94
C HIS A 523 9.39 14.47 17.97
N LEU A 524 8.11 14.33 18.32
CA LEU A 524 6.98 14.80 17.49
C LEU A 524 7.04 16.31 17.21
N GLN A 525 6.35 16.78 16.17
CA GLN A 525 6.44 18.20 15.76
C GLN A 525 5.96 19.19 16.83
N ALA A 526 6.45 20.43 16.74
CA ALA A 526 5.96 21.54 17.55
C ALA A 526 4.56 21.98 17.10
N GLY A 527 3.76 22.54 18.02
CA GLY A 527 2.42 23.07 17.73
C GLY A 527 1.34 21.99 17.62
N THR A 528 1.40 21.15 16.59
CA THR A 528 0.40 20.11 16.26
C THR A 528 1.00 18.69 16.22
N PRO A 529 1.59 18.17 17.31
CA PRO A 529 2.21 16.84 17.34
C PRO A 529 1.25 15.66 17.16
N LEU A 530 -0.05 15.85 17.44
CA LEU A 530 -1.04 14.78 17.53
C LEU A 530 -2.24 15.03 16.60
N ALA A 531 -2.84 13.93 16.15
CA ALA A 531 -4.03 13.93 15.32
C ALA A 531 -5.32 14.14 16.15
N VAL A 532 -6.42 14.35 15.43
CA VAL A 532 -7.77 14.39 16.01
C VAL A 532 -8.27 12.97 16.26
N ASN A 533 -8.75 12.73 17.48
CA ASN A 533 -9.43 11.50 17.87
C ASN A 533 -10.82 11.46 17.19
N PRO A 534 -11.09 10.49 16.29
CA PRO A 534 -12.30 10.48 15.46
C PRO A 534 -13.59 10.34 16.29
N ARG A 535 -13.49 9.78 17.50
CA ARG A 535 -14.62 9.56 18.42
C ARG A 535 -15.00 10.78 19.24
N THR A 536 -14.18 11.84 19.24
CA THR A 536 -14.42 13.04 20.07
C THR A 536 -14.26 14.37 19.35
N GLY A 537 -13.77 14.40 18.11
CA GLY A 537 -13.49 15.65 17.38
C GLY A 537 -12.42 16.55 18.03
N GLN A 538 -11.64 16.01 18.97
CA GLN A 538 -10.60 16.73 19.72
C GLN A 538 -9.25 16.05 19.47
N VAL A 539 -8.15 16.79 19.63
CA VAL A 539 -6.81 16.21 19.65
C VAL A 539 -6.69 15.14 20.75
N TYR A 540 -6.04 14.02 20.46
CA TYR A 540 -5.83 12.92 21.42
C TYR A 540 -5.26 13.40 22.75
N LYS A 541 -5.86 12.96 23.86
CA LYS A 541 -5.45 13.31 25.24
C LYS A 541 -5.40 12.08 26.15
N PRO A 542 -4.70 12.13 27.31
CA PRO A 542 -4.61 10.99 28.23
C PRO A 542 -5.97 10.46 28.68
N GLY A 543 -6.17 9.14 28.56
CA GLY A 543 -7.44 8.46 28.78
C GLY A 543 -8.24 8.15 27.51
N ASP A 544 -7.95 8.81 26.38
CA ASP A 544 -8.57 8.49 25.09
C ASP A 544 -8.17 7.09 24.60
N LYS A 545 -9.10 6.36 23.99
CA LYS A 545 -8.83 5.11 23.27
C LYS A 545 -8.30 5.38 21.86
N ILE A 546 -7.37 4.52 21.43
CA ILE A 546 -6.81 4.49 20.09
C ILE A 546 -6.60 3.03 19.66
N TYR A 547 -6.84 2.73 18.39
CA TYR A 547 -6.77 1.38 17.83
C TYR A 547 -5.61 1.25 16.84
N ARG A 548 -5.14 0.03 16.55
CA ARG A 548 -4.00 -0.18 15.63
C ARG A 548 -4.29 0.41 14.24
N GLY A 549 -3.26 0.98 13.63
CA GLY A 549 -3.36 1.64 12.32
C GLY A 549 -4.15 2.95 12.32
N GLU A 550 -4.62 3.47 13.45
CA GLU A 550 -5.15 4.83 13.54
C GLU A 550 -4.03 5.87 13.56
N LEU A 551 -4.27 7.00 12.89
CA LEU A 551 -3.36 8.13 12.90
C LEU A 551 -3.26 8.71 14.33
N LEU A 552 -2.05 8.71 14.89
CA LEU A 552 -1.73 9.18 16.23
C LEU A 552 -1.22 10.63 16.22
N GLY A 553 -0.40 10.98 15.24
CA GLY A 553 0.30 12.27 15.21
C GLY A 553 1.31 12.38 14.07
N TYR A 554 2.32 13.25 14.26
CA TYR A 554 3.29 13.61 13.23
C TYR A 554 4.71 13.75 13.79
N THR A 555 5.69 13.21 13.08
CA THR A 555 7.13 13.30 13.42
C THR A 555 7.65 14.73 13.37
N GLY A 556 8.79 15.00 13.99
CA GLY A 556 9.38 16.34 14.01
C GLY A 556 10.83 16.34 14.51
N ARG A 557 11.19 17.43 15.20
CA ARG A 557 12.56 17.68 15.67
C ARG A 557 12.65 18.19 17.11
N THR A 558 11.61 18.02 17.92
CA THR A 558 11.61 18.54 19.30
C THR A 558 12.60 17.78 20.20
N GLY A 559 13.05 18.40 21.28
CA GLY A 559 14.04 17.82 22.20
C GLY A 559 15.47 17.90 21.67
N ASN A 560 16.19 16.78 21.62
CA ASN A 560 17.54 16.71 21.05
C ASN A 560 17.61 16.30 19.57
N ALA A 561 16.47 16.00 18.93
CA ALA A 561 16.38 15.77 17.47
C ALA A 561 16.48 17.07 16.63
N TYR A 562 16.57 18.25 17.27
CA TYR A 562 16.47 19.55 16.59
C TYR A 562 17.50 19.73 15.46
N ASN A 563 18.77 19.39 15.73
CA ASN A 563 19.89 19.46 14.78
C ASN A 563 20.60 18.10 14.59
N VAL A 564 19.83 17.01 14.49
CA VAL A 564 20.36 15.75 13.94
C VAL A 564 20.31 15.76 12.42
N THR A 565 21.28 15.07 11.79
CA THR A 565 21.41 14.93 10.33
C THR A 565 20.24 14.19 9.69
N ASN A 566 19.76 13.11 10.31
CA ASN A 566 18.65 12.30 9.82
C ASN A 566 17.46 12.45 10.77
N LYS A 567 16.37 13.06 10.28
CA LYS A 567 15.12 13.23 11.05
C LYS A 567 14.47 11.87 11.32
N HIS A 568 13.84 11.71 12.47
CA HIS A 568 13.35 10.42 12.92
C HIS A 568 12.25 10.49 13.97
N LEU A 569 11.41 9.46 13.97
CA LEU A 569 10.62 9.05 15.12
C LEU A 569 11.51 8.23 16.06
N HIS A 570 11.67 8.63 17.32
CA HIS A 570 12.28 7.76 18.32
C HIS A 570 11.21 6.88 18.97
N LEU A 571 11.25 5.58 18.68
CA LEU A 571 10.28 4.58 19.16
C LEU A 571 10.77 3.90 20.43
N ILE A 572 10.00 4.02 21.51
CA ILE A 572 10.22 3.35 22.80
C ILE A 572 9.33 2.12 22.90
N TYR A 573 9.90 1.00 23.35
CA TYR A 573 9.14 -0.16 23.82
C TYR A 573 9.43 -0.44 25.29
N LYS A 574 8.38 -0.77 26.05
CA LYS A 574 8.46 -1.16 27.46
C LYS A 574 7.51 -2.29 27.80
N VAL A 575 8.02 -3.28 28.52
CA VAL A 575 7.23 -4.41 29.06
C VAL A 575 7.10 -4.26 30.58
N LYS A 576 5.92 -4.57 31.12
CA LYS A 576 5.67 -4.61 32.56
C LYS A 576 6.19 -5.92 33.16
N GLY A 577 7.20 -5.84 34.01
CA GLY A 577 7.73 -7.00 34.74
C GLY A 577 6.78 -7.49 35.84
N THR A 578 7.04 -8.68 36.37
CA THR A 578 6.29 -9.31 37.48
C THR A 578 6.28 -8.47 38.77
N ASN A 579 7.22 -7.53 38.91
CA ASN A 579 7.27 -6.53 39.99
C ASN A 579 6.30 -5.34 39.77
N GLY A 580 5.46 -5.38 38.73
CA GLY A 580 4.49 -4.35 38.37
C GLY A 580 5.09 -3.11 37.68
N ARG A 581 6.40 -3.05 37.45
CA ARG A 581 7.09 -1.89 36.85
C ARG A 581 7.40 -2.12 35.38
N TYR A 582 7.28 -1.07 34.59
CA TYR A 582 7.69 -1.07 33.17
C TYR A 582 9.21 -0.89 33.05
N ALA A 583 9.87 -1.81 32.34
CA ALA A 583 11.27 -1.74 31.95
C ALA A 583 11.39 -1.51 30.43
N TYR A 584 12.49 -0.89 29.97
CA TYR A 584 12.78 -0.77 28.54
C TYR A 584 13.13 -2.14 27.95
N ALA A 585 12.56 -2.45 26.79
CA ALA A 585 12.82 -3.67 26.00
C ALA A 585 13.16 -3.27 24.55
N ASN A 586 13.69 -4.18 23.73
CA ASN A 586 14.11 -3.84 22.38
C ASN A 586 12.88 -3.63 21.47
N PRO A 587 12.67 -2.46 20.83
CA PRO A 587 11.52 -2.27 19.94
C PRO A 587 11.51 -3.22 18.74
N GLU A 588 12.66 -3.83 18.40
CA GLU A 588 12.74 -4.92 17.40
C GLU A 588 11.88 -6.14 17.81
N GLU A 589 11.46 -6.26 19.07
CA GLU A 589 10.51 -7.30 19.57
C GLU A 589 9.03 -7.00 19.26
N ILE A 590 8.69 -5.77 18.83
CA ILE A 590 7.31 -5.29 18.63
C ILE A 590 7.14 -4.40 17.37
N ILE A 591 8.11 -4.33 16.47
CA ILE A 591 7.87 -3.84 15.10
C ILE A 591 7.44 -5.01 14.21
N ASN A 592 6.79 -4.70 13.10
CA ASN A 592 6.46 -5.66 12.07
C ASN A 592 7.61 -5.68 11.04
N GLY A 593 8.44 -6.73 11.11
CA GLY A 593 9.67 -6.90 10.33
C GLY A 593 10.95 -6.91 11.19
N SER A 594 12.09 -7.22 10.57
CA SER A 594 13.38 -7.46 11.23
C SER A 594 14.44 -6.42 10.85
N VAL A 595 15.35 -6.09 11.78
CA VAL A 595 16.59 -5.35 11.45
C VAL A 595 17.60 -6.30 10.81
N ASN A 596 18.13 -5.95 9.62
CA ASN A 596 19.15 -6.76 8.98
C ASN A 596 20.54 -6.56 9.62
N TRP A 597 20.81 -7.36 10.65
CA TRP A 597 22.06 -7.41 11.41
C TRP A 597 23.21 -8.19 10.73
N ASN A 598 22.88 -9.04 9.75
CA ASN A 598 23.74 -9.86 8.90
C ASN A 598 24.77 -10.76 9.62
N ASP A 599 24.47 -12.05 9.71
CA ASP A 599 25.31 -13.05 10.37
C ASP A 599 26.68 -13.28 9.71
N GLY A 600 27.67 -13.63 10.54
CA GLY A 600 29.03 -13.98 10.13
C GLY A 600 30.02 -13.92 11.29
N ASP A 601 29.93 -12.88 12.13
CA ASP A 601 30.64 -12.79 13.41
C ASP A 601 29.85 -11.88 14.41
N PRO A 602 29.33 -12.43 15.52
CA PRO A 602 28.69 -11.68 16.60
C PRO A 602 29.53 -10.54 17.22
N SER A 603 30.84 -10.50 16.97
CA SER A 603 31.72 -9.39 17.37
C SER A 603 31.55 -8.15 16.47
N THR A 604 31.28 -8.33 15.18
CA THR A 604 31.36 -7.26 14.16
C THR A 604 30.18 -6.28 14.17
N LYS A 605 28.98 -6.75 14.52
CA LYS A 605 27.79 -5.94 14.83
C LYS A 605 27.51 -4.84 13.78
N ARG A 606 27.47 -5.21 12.50
CA ARG A 606 27.34 -4.29 11.37
C ARG A 606 26.03 -4.48 10.62
N ILE A 607 25.10 -3.54 10.81
CA ILE A 607 23.89 -3.41 9.98
C ILE A 607 24.32 -3.12 8.53
N LEU A 608 23.75 -3.85 7.55
CA LEU A 608 24.09 -3.67 6.13
C LEU A 608 23.42 -2.45 5.48
N GLY A 609 22.14 -2.25 5.75
CA GLY A 609 21.31 -1.23 5.12
C GLY A 609 20.27 -0.67 6.08
N GLY A 610 19.70 0.49 5.76
CA GLY A 610 18.75 1.16 6.65
C GLY A 610 17.39 0.46 6.74
N SER A 611 16.99 -0.28 5.72
CA SER A 611 15.65 -0.89 5.63
C SER A 611 15.38 -1.92 6.74
N ILE A 612 14.18 -1.88 7.31
CA ILE A 612 13.59 -3.03 8.01
C ILE A 612 13.16 -4.03 6.93
N ILE A 613 13.57 -5.29 7.07
CA ILE A 613 13.23 -6.40 6.15
C ILE A 613 12.05 -7.20 6.71
N GLU A 614 11.54 -8.17 5.95
CA GLU A 614 10.52 -9.14 6.43
C GLU A 614 9.22 -8.50 6.95
N ILE A 615 8.89 -7.29 6.49
CA ILE A 615 7.65 -6.59 6.83
C ILE A 615 6.47 -7.33 6.20
N GLU A 616 5.64 -7.96 7.00
CA GLU A 616 4.40 -8.59 6.54
C GLU A 616 3.32 -7.51 6.36
N CYS A 617 2.63 -7.54 5.23
CA CYS A 617 1.65 -6.50 4.88
C CYS A 617 0.28 -7.13 4.66
N ASP A 618 -0.34 -7.55 5.76
CA ASP A 618 -1.77 -7.84 5.83
C ASP A 618 -2.54 -6.53 5.70
N THR A 619 -2.79 -6.19 4.43
CA THR A 619 -3.73 -5.15 4.07
C THR A 619 -5.13 -5.66 4.38
N GLU A 620 -5.58 -5.40 5.62
CA GLU A 620 -7.00 -5.42 6.01
C GLU A 620 -7.83 -4.86 4.85
N GLU A 621 -8.69 -5.75 4.34
CA GLU A 621 -9.59 -5.57 3.20
C GLU A 621 -8.99 -4.93 1.92
N LYS A 622 -7.84 -5.42 1.44
CA LYS A 622 -7.60 -5.46 -0.04
C LYS A 622 -8.41 -6.54 -0.74
N ARG A 623 -9.73 -6.50 -0.54
CA ARG A 623 -10.74 -7.02 -1.47
C ARG A 623 -11.45 -5.79 -2.04
N ASN A 624 -11.82 -5.82 -3.32
CA ASN A 624 -12.37 -4.68 -4.06
C ASN A 624 -11.36 -3.55 -4.36
N ILE A 625 -10.18 -3.91 -4.90
CA ILE A 625 -9.55 -3.09 -5.94
C ILE A 625 -9.52 -3.99 -7.19
N LEU A 626 -10.09 -3.50 -8.30
CA LEU A 626 -10.35 -4.22 -9.55
C LEU A 626 -9.08 -4.45 -10.40
#